data_AF-A0A369KGE8-F1
#
_entry.id   AF-A0A369KGE8-F1
#
_cell.length_a   1.000
_cell.length_b   1.000
_cell.length_c   1.000
_cell.angle_alpha   90.00
_cell.angle_beta   90.00
_cell.angle_gamma   90.00
#
_symmetry.space_group_name_H-M   'P 1'
#
loop_
_entity.id
_entity.type
_entity.pdbx_description
1 polymer ?
#
loop_
_entity_poly.entity_id
_entity_poly.type
_entity_poly.pdbx_seq_one_letter_code
_entity_poly.pdbx_strand_id
1 'polypeptide(L)'
;MPNFSVELTAITDSTHKQHVRCFSCGKVIGDKWNAYLELLAKDISEGDALDELQLKRYCCRRMVLTHVDLIEKLLHYNPMERTKDKAAY
;
A
#
# COMPACT_ATOMS: atom_id res chain seq x y z
N MET A 1 -24.75 6.57 -22.00
CA MET A 1 -25.18 5.32 -21.33
C MET A 1 -24.02 4.83 -20.49
N PRO A 2 -24.27 4.41 -19.25
CA PRO A 2 -23.99 5.22 -18.07
C PRO A 2 -22.57 4.99 -17.50
N ASN A 3 -21.95 6.09 -17.07
CA ASN A 3 -20.98 6.26 -15.99
C ASN A 3 -20.15 5.04 -15.58
N PHE A 4 -19.04 4.82 -16.28
CA PHE A 4 -17.88 4.03 -15.85
C PHE A 4 -17.10 4.77 -14.73
N SER A 5 -17.80 5.26 -13.72
CA SER A 5 -17.23 6.10 -12.65
C SER A 5 -17.50 5.54 -11.26
N VAL A 6 -18.15 4.36 -11.17
CA VAL A 6 -18.57 3.76 -9.87
C VAL A 6 -17.86 2.44 -9.57
N GLU A 7 -16.88 2.01 -10.37
CA GLU A 7 -16.09 0.78 -10.10
C GLU A 7 -14.61 1.01 -9.78
N LEU A 8 -14.15 2.27 -9.62
CA LEU A 8 -12.78 2.51 -9.17
C LEU A 8 -12.60 2.42 -7.65
N THR A 9 -13.65 2.66 -6.86
CA THR A 9 -13.56 2.56 -5.38
C THR A 9 -13.39 1.12 -4.89
N ALA A 10 -13.71 0.11 -5.70
CA ALA A 10 -13.46 -1.29 -5.39
C ALA A 10 -12.02 -1.75 -5.74
N ILE A 11 -11.34 -1.04 -6.65
CA ILE A 11 -9.93 -1.32 -7.01
C ILE A 11 -8.98 -0.71 -5.97
N THR A 12 -9.36 0.42 -5.35
CA THR A 12 -8.59 1.05 -4.25
C THR A 12 -8.59 0.24 -2.95
N ASP A 13 -9.45 -0.77 -2.80
CA ASP A 13 -9.57 -1.58 -1.58
C ASP A 13 -8.94 -2.99 -1.71
N SER A 14 -8.46 -3.34 -2.91
CA SER A 14 -7.78 -4.62 -3.13
C SER A 14 -6.26 -4.46 -2.93
N THR A 15 -5.84 -4.47 -1.67
CA THR A 15 -4.45 -4.61 -1.23
C THR A 15 -3.50 -3.53 -1.73
N HIS A 16 -3.36 -2.48 -0.92
CA HIS A 16 -2.10 -1.79 -0.74
C HIS A 16 -0.97 -2.82 -0.84
N LYS A 17 -0.08 -2.68 -1.85
CA LYS A 17 0.91 -3.71 -2.21
C LYS A 17 2.06 -3.70 -1.20
N GLN A 18 1.72 -3.92 0.06
CA GLN A 18 2.63 -4.23 1.13
C GLN A 18 3.06 -5.68 0.97
N HIS A 19 4.27 -5.97 1.42
CA HIS A 19 4.73 -7.34 1.56
C HIS A 19 3.79 -8.09 2.52
N VAL A 20 3.14 -9.15 2.00
CA VAL A 20 2.20 -9.98 2.77
C VAL A 20 2.85 -10.50 4.06
N ARG A 21 4.13 -10.85 3.99
CA ARG A 21 4.94 -11.35 5.11
C ARG A 21 6.27 -10.62 5.18
N CYS A 22 6.87 -10.59 6.38
CA CYS A 22 8.23 -10.12 6.57
C CYS A 22 9.26 -11.06 5.92
N PHE A 23 10.22 -10.50 5.21
CA PHE A 23 11.31 -11.24 4.56
C PHE A 23 12.20 -12.05 5.52
N SER A 24 12.34 -11.60 6.77
CA SER A 24 13.21 -12.27 7.74
C SER A 24 12.45 -13.16 8.72
N CYS A 25 11.33 -12.66 9.28
CA CYS A 25 10.59 -13.36 10.33
C CYS A 25 9.43 -14.22 9.81
N GLY A 26 8.99 -14.04 8.55
CA GLY A 26 7.82 -14.74 7.98
C GLY A 26 6.47 -14.36 8.59
N LYS A 27 6.45 -13.49 9.61
CA LYS A 27 5.22 -12.95 10.24
C LYS A 27 4.39 -12.21 9.20
N VAL A 28 3.07 -12.37 9.25
CA VAL A 28 2.12 -11.64 8.41
C VAL A 28 2.12 -10.16 8.82
N ILE A 29 2.25 -9.27 7.82
CA ILE A 29 2.30 -7.81 7.98
C ILE A 29 1.30 -7.10 7.07
N GLY A 30 0.88 -7.73 5.97
CA GLY A 30 0.03 -7.07 4.96
C GLY A 30 -1.30 -6.54 5.50
N ASP A 31 -1.81 -7.09 6.59
CA ASP A 31 -3.04 -6.69 7.29
C ASP A 31 -2.88 -5.44 8.18
N LYS A 32 -1.64 -5.05 8.51
CA LYS A 32 -1.36 -4.08 9.57
C LYS A 32 -1.17 -2.65 9.08
N TRP A 33 -1.05 -2.44 7.78
CA TRP A 33 -0.75 -1.12 7.23
C TRP A 33 -1.89 -0.13 7.47
N ASN A 34 -3.13 -0.53 7.20
CA ASN A 34 -4.28 0.35 7.39
C ASN A 34 -4.42 0.76 8.87
N ALA A 35 -4.27 -0.22 9.77
CA ALA A 35 -4.26 0.04 11.21
C ALA A 35 -3.11 0.98 11.63
N TYR A 36 -1.94 0.87 11.00
CA TYR A 36 -0.82 1.79 11.24
C TYR A 36 -1.16 3.23 10.80
N LEU A 37 -1.75 3.41 9.62
CA LEU A 37 -2.20 4.72 9.16
C LEU A 37 -3.28 5.33 10.06
N GLU A 38 -4.23 4.52 10.53
CA GLU A 38 -5.26 4.97 11.47
C GLU A 38 -4.68 5.42 12.81
N LEU A 39 -3.61 4.78 13.28
CA LEU A 39 -2.91 5.18 14.51
C LEU A 39 -2.13 6.49 14.32
N LEU A 40 -1.47 6.65 13.17
CA LEU A 40 -0.80 7.90 12.82
C LEU A 40 -1.79 9.06 12.66
N ALA A 41 -2.97 8.81 12.09
CA ALA A 41 -4.04 9.80 11.97
C ALA A 41 -4.61 10.24 13.34
N LYS A 42 -4.35 9.46 14.40
CA LYS A 42 -4.69 9.78 15.80
C LYS A 42 -3.55 10.49 16.55
N ASP A 43 -2.53 10.98 15.85
CA ASP A 43 -1.33 11.62 16.42
C ASP A 43 -0.53 10.72 17.39
N ILE A 44 -0.58 9.40 17.20
CA ILE A 44 0.24 8.46 17.98
C ILE A 44 1.65 8.42 17.39
N SER A 45 2.68 8.34 18.26
CA SER A 45 4.06 8.20 17.81
C SER A 45 4.27 6.91 17.02
N GLU A 46 5.15 6.93 16.02
CA GLU A 46 5.40 5.78 15.15
C GLU A 46 5.87 4.56 15.95
N GLY A 47 6.64 4.78 17.03
CA GLY A 47 7.12 3.73 17.93
C GLY A 47 5.97 3.04 18.66
N ASP A 48 5.11 3.83 19.30
CA ASP A 48 3.96 3.33 20.07
C ASP A 48 2.93 2.65 19.16
N ALA A 49 2.71 3.19 17.95
CA ALA A 49 1.84 2.58 16.97
C ALA A 49 2.32 1.18 16.55
N LEU A 50 3.64 0.99 16.39
CA LEU A 50 4.22 -0.33 16.09
C LEU A 50 4.14 -1.31 17.26
N ASP A 51 4.17 -0.80 18.50
CA ASP A 51 3.99 -1.59 19.71
C ASP A 51 2.54 -2.07 19.85
N GLU A 52 1.57 -1.20 19.58
CA GLU A 52 0.13 -1.53 19.56
C GLU A 52 -0.18 -2.63 18.52
N LEU A 53 0.47 -2.57 17.36
CA LEU A 53 0.39 -3.60 16.31
C LEU A 53 1.14 -4.90 16.64
N GLN A 54 1.70 -5.01 17.86
CA GLN A 54 2.45 -6.16 18.38
C GLN A 54 3.67 -6.55 17.50
N LEU A 55 4.35 -5.58 16.89
CA LEU A 55 5.54 -5.82 16.08
C LEU A 55 6.82 -5.78 16.93
N LYS A 56 7.00 -6.75 17.81
CA LYS A 56 8.13 -6.77 18.77
C LYS A 56 9.53 -6.80 18.11
N ARG A 57 9.69 -7.54 17.00
CA ARG A 57 11.01 -7.72 16.34
C ARG A 57 11.30 -6.59 15.36
N TYR A 58 12.53 -6.08 15.40
CA TYR A 58 13.03 -5.03 14.51
C TYR A 58 12.85 -5.36 13.03
N CYS A 59 13.03 -6.62 12.63
CA CYS A 59 12.92 -7.05 11.24
C CYS A 59 11.50 -6.86 10.69
N CYS A 60 10.48 -7.09 11.52
CA CYS A 60 9.09 -6.91 11.15
C CYS A 60 8.70 -5.42 11.20
N ARG A 61 9.26 -4.61 12.13
CA ARG A 61 9.06 -3.13 12.18
C ARG A 61 9.61 -2.40 10.95
N ARG A 62 10.81 -2.78 10.49
CA ARG A 62 11.44 -2.20 9.30
C ARG A 62 10.52 -2.26 8.07
N MET A 63 9.75 -3.35 7.92
CA MET A 63 8.85 -3.54 6.78
C MET A 63 7.69 -2.53 6.73
N VAL A 64 7.28 -2.00 7.89
CA VAL A 64 6.23 -0.98 7.97
C VAL A 64 6.85 0.40 7.82
N LEU A 65 7.95 0.67 8.53
CA LEU A 65 8.62 1.98 8.51
C LEU A 65 9.17 2.38 7.14
N THR A 66 9.70 1.42 6.36
CA THR A 66 10.29 1.70 5.04
C THR A 66 9.32 1.43 3.90
N HIS A 67 8.03 1.25 4.17
CA HIS A 67 7.06 1.06 3.11
C HIS A 67 6.79 2.38 2.40
N VAL A 68 6.77 2.34 1.07
CA VAL A 68 6.38 3.46 0.23
C VAL A 68 5.28 2.98 -0.69
N ASP A 69 4.12 3.64 -0.64
CA ASP A 69 3.05 3.32 -1.56
C ASP A 69 3.23 4.04 -2.89
N LEU A 70 3.53 3.25 -3.92
CA LEU A 70 3.68 3.75 -5.29
C LEU A 70 2.48 3.36 -6.16
N ILE A 71 1.51 2.59 -5.64
CA ILE A 71 0.41 2.09 -6.47
C ILE A 71 -0.49 3.23 -6.94
N GLU A 72 -0.77 4.21 -6.07
CA GLU A 72 -1.59 5.37 -6.40
C GLU A 72 -1.06 6.10 -7.63
N LYS A 73 0.27 6.30 -7.69
CA LYS A 73 0.92 6.98 -8.81
C LYS A 73 0.95 6.14 -10.08
N LEU A 74 1.02 4.81 -9.95
CA LEU A 74 1.08 3.88 -11.09
C LEU A 74 -0.30 3.61 -11.70
N LEU A 75 -1.38 3.68 -10.93
CA LEU A 75 -2.75 3.46 -11.43
C LEU A 75 -3.17 4.50 -12.47
N HIS A 76 -2.62 5.71 -12.40
CA HIS A 76 -2.86 6.75 -13.40
C HIS A 76 -2.12 6.50 -14.73
N TYR A 77 -1.32 5.44 -14.82
CA TYR A 77 -0.58 5.11 -16.03
C TYR A 77 -1.39 4.21 -16.97
N ASN A 78 -1.94 4.76 -18.05
CA ASN A 78 -2.62 3.97 -19.09
C ASN A 78 -1.61 3.37 -20.09
N PRO A 79 -1.43 2.05 -20.16
CA PRO A 79 -0.49 1.44 -21.10
C PRO A 79 -0.88 1.62 -22.57
N MET A 80 -2.16 1.86 -22.88
CA MET A 80 -2.64 1.98 -24.27
C MET A 80 -2.23 3.30 -24.93
N GLU A 81 -1.90 4.33 -24.16
CA GLU A 81 -1.42 5.61 -24.69
C GLU A 81 -0.03 5.45 -25.33
N ARG A 82 0.87 4.66 -24.71
CA ARG A 82 2.22 4.37 -25.25
C ARG A 82 2.22 3.72 -26.63
N THR A 83 1.20 2.92 -26.96
CA THR A 83 1.16 2.20 -28.25
C THR A 83 0.88 3.17 -29.41
N LYS A 84 0.17 4.27 -29.16
CA LYS A 84 -0.08 5.32 -30.17
C LYS A 84 1.22 6.04 -30.52
N ASP A 85 2.07 6.32 -29.55
CA ASP A 85 3.36 6.98 -29.76
C ASP A 85 4.36 6.09 -30.50
N LYS A 86 4.34 4.77 -30.24
CA LYS A 86 5.17 3.78 -30.96
C LYS A 86 4.71 3.51 -32.39
N ALA A 87 3.41 3.65 -32.66
CA ALA A 87 2.87 3.51 -34.01
C ALA A 87 3.06 4.77 -34.88
N ALA A 88 3.50 5.88 -34.28
CA ALA A 88 3.79 7.15 -34.94
C ALA A 88 5.26 7.29 -35.40
N TYR A 89 6.11 6.29 -35.16
CA TYR A 89 7.48 6.19 -35.66
C TYR A 89 7.61 4.98 -36.60
#